data_AF-A0A2G5BL39-F1
#
_entry.id   AF-A0A2G5BL39-F1
#
_cell.length_a   1.000
_cell.length_b   1.000
_cell.length_c   1.000
_cell.angle_alpha   90.00
_cell.angle_beta   90.00
_cell.angle_gamma   90.00
#
_symmetry.space_group_name_H-M   'P 1'
#
loop_
_entity.id
_entity.type
_entity.pdbx_description
1 polymer ?
#
loop_
_entity_poly.entity_id
_entity_poly.type
_entity_poly.pdbx_seq_one_letter_code
_entity_poly.pdbx_strand_id
1 'polypeptide(L)'
;MADLVDDMDFPLPEAPTHSGNSTEGFNFGQQEFGGMRVVKDASQFKKWICLYPLYFDKSQSLENGRRVPLSLAVDSPHGKQLSVAAKEAGFNVCYEPHKTHPADFFNPGRVRVQLRQEANGGLIRRDIQSKKQLLKIVAEKMSMVDVPREKEPCLQDLIDSGALPALPGMSPSLAGNTDMAADVEASSSKPSGSGTVTAKASKKAGKSKKKGKAKTIV
;
A
#
# COMPACT_ATOMS: atom_id res chain seq x y z
N MET A 1 -22.35 23.30 60.27
CA MET A 1 -22.05 23.39 58.83
C MET A 1 -20.86 22.49 58.52
N ALA A 2 -21.00 21.19 58.77
CA ALA A 2 -19.98 20.18 58.49
C ALA A 2 -20.64 18.80 58.49
N ASP A 3 -21.52 18.56 57.52
CA ASP A 3 -22.10 17.25 57.22
C ASP A 3 -22.35 17.20 55.71
N LEU A 4 -21.39 16.70 54.91
CA LEU A 4 -21.57 16.14 53.55
C LEU A 4 -20.26 15.92 52.76
N VAL A 5 -19.23 15.31 53.35
CA VAL A 5 -18.04 14.89 52.57
C VAL A 5 -17.46 13.57 53.07
N ASP A 6 -18.28 12.52 53.22
CA ASP A 6 -17.77 11.18 53.55
C ASP A 6 -18.66 10.05 53.01
N ASP A 7 -19.15 10.20 51.78
CA ASP A 7 -19.82 9.09 51.07
C ASP A 7 -19.49 9.14 49.57
N MET A 8 -18.20 9.12 49.25
CA MET A 8 -17.68 8.90 47.90
C MET A 8 -16.70 7.71 47.91
N ASP A 9 -17.01 6.68 48.69
CA ASP A 9 -16.40 5.36 48.52
C ASP A 9 -17.19 4.61 47.45
N PHE A 10 -16.88 4.94 46.19
CA PHE A 10 -17.42 4.24 45.03
C PHE A 10 -16.72 2.88 44.96
N PRO A 11 -17.41 1.75 45.22
CA PRO A 11 -16.77 0.45 45.25
C PRO A 11 -16.19 0.16 43.87
N LEU A 12 -14.86 0.06 43.79
CA LEU A 12 -14.17 -0.41 42.60
C LEU A 12 -14.69 -1.83 42.29
N PRO A 13 -15.12 -2.11 41.06
CA PRO A 13 -15.48 -3.48 40.68
C PRO A 13 -14.24 -4.36 40.91
N GLU A 14 -14.45 -5.46 41.64
CA GLU A 14 -13.39 -6.41 41.96
C GLU A 14 -12.69 -6.86 40.67
N ALA A 15 -11.36 -6.69 40.63
CA ALA A 15 -10.57 -7.20 39.53
C ALA A 15 -10.74 -8.73 39.48
N PRO A 16 -11.00 -9.34 38.32
CA PRO A 16 -11.21 -10.77 38.24
C PRO A 16 -9.96 -11.51 38.70
N THR A 17 -10.10 -12.22 39.82
CA THR A 17 -9.11 -13.15 40.34
C THR A 17 -9.16 -14.40 39.47
N HIS A 18 -8.29 -14.47 38.44
CA HIS A 18 -8.16 -15.68 37.64
C HIS A 18 -7.23 -16.68 38.35
N SER A 19 -7.79 -17.39 39.34
CA SER A 19 -7.29 -18.70 39.75
C SER A 19 -7.94 -19.75 38.83
N GLY A 20 -7.17 -20.30 37.90
CA GLY A 20 -7.70 -21.32 37.01
C GLY A 20 -6.81 -21.62 35.83
N ASN A 21 -6.05 -22.71 35.95
CA ASN A 21 -5.37 -23.37 34.85
C ASN A 21 -6.42 -23.75 33.78
N SER A 22 -6.47 -23.01 32.67
CA SER A 22 -7.15 -23.44 31.46
C SER A 22 -6.23 -23.18 30.27
N THR A 23 -5.78 -24.28 29.70
CA THR A 23 -5.08 -24.36 28.43
C THR A 23 -6.02 -23.95 27.32
N GLU A 24 -6.30 -22.67 27.17
CA GLU A 24 -6.72 -22.07 25.90
C GLU A 24 -6.05 -20.70 25.81
N GLY A 25 -4.81 -20.72 25.30
CA GLY A 25 -4.15 -19.49 24.90
C GLY A 25 -5.03 -18.80 23.87
N PHE A 26 -5.61 -17.66 24.24
CA PHE A 26 -6.21 -16.73 23.30
C PHE A 26 -5.07 -16.27 22.39
N ASN A 27 -4.94 -16.94 21.25
CA ASN A 27 -3.84 -16.81 20.33
C ASN A 27 -4.04 -15.50 19.56
N PHE A 28 -3.64 -14.37 20.16
CA PHE A 28 -3.35 -13.13 19.43
C PHE A 28 -2.03 -13.27 18.66
N GLY A 29 -1.81 -14.43 18.05
CA GLY A 29 -0.61 -14.83 17.37
C GLY A 29 -0.96 -15.02 15.90
N GLN A 30 -0.42 -14.15 15.06
CA GLN A 30 -0.43 -14.26 13.59
C GLN A 30 -1.83 -14.11 12.97
N GLN A 31 -2.26 -12.86 12.78
CA GLN A 31 -3.41 -12.58 11.92
C GLN A 31 -3.02 -12.86 10.47
N GLU A 32 -3.32 -14.07 9.98
CA GLU A 32 -3.08 -14.49 8.60
C GLU A 32 -4.18 -13.92 7.69
N PHE A 33 -4.02 -12.68 7.21
CA PHE A 33 -4.88 -12.16 6.14
C PHE A 33 -4.45 -12.77 4.79
N GLY A 34 -5.24 -13.69 4.22
CA GLY A 34 -4.99 -14.26 2.90
C GLY A 34 -3.70 -15.09 2.80
N GLY A 35 -3.29 -15.74 3.90
CA GLY A 35 -2.02 -16.46 4.00
C GLY A 35 -0.78 -15.54 3.98
N MET A 36 -0.95 -14.25 4.29
CA MET A 36 0.13 -13.30 4.51
C MET A 36 0.51 -13.31 5.99
N ARG A 37 1.78 -13.60 6.31
CA ARG A 37 2.26 -13.47 7.69
C ARG A 37 2.55 -12.01 7.99
N VAL A 38 1.68 -11.38 8.76
CA VAL A 38 1.90 -10.05 9.33
C VAL A 38 2.67 -10.19 10.62
N VAL A 39 3.83 -9.52 10.75
CA VAL A 39 4.66 -9.63 11.96
C VAL A 39 5.00 -8.26 12.53
N LYS A 40 4.89 -8.16 13.86
CA LYS A 40 5.30 -6.97 14.64
C LYS A 40 6.77 -7.08 15.08
N ASP A 41 7.24 -8.28 15.38
CA ASP A 41 8.60 -8.56 15.86
C ASP A 41 9.62 -8.69 14.72
N ALA A 42 10.26 -7.57 14.37
CA ALA A 42 11.26 -7.51 13.30
C ALA A 42 12.56 -8.28 13.60
N SER A 43 12.79 -8.71 14.84
CA SER A 43 14.07 -9.29 15.27
C SER A 43 14.34 -10.67 14.68
N GLN A 44 13.29 -11.45 14.44
CA GLN A 44 13.42 -12.82 13.91
C GLN A 44 13.91 -12.83 12.45
N PHE A 45 13.57 -11.79 11.68
CA PHE A 45 13.82 -11.75 10.23
C PHE A 45 15.01 -10.86 9.84
N LYS A 46 15.91 -10.52 10.78
CA LYS A 46 17.03 -9.58 10.55
C LYS A 46 17.93 -9.98 9.36
N LYS A 47 18.08 -11.29 9.12
CA LYS A 47 18.88 -11.85 8.02
C LYS A 47 18.17 -11.77 6.66
N TRP A 48 16.86 -11.54 6.65
CA TRP A 48 16.05 -11.57 5.43
C TRP A 48 16.21 -10.27 4.64
N ILE A 49 16.02 -10.37 3.33
CA ILE A 49 16.15 -9.22 2.45
C ILE A 49 14.93 -8.32 2.63
N CYS A 50 15.17 -7.05 2.88
CA CYS A 50 14.10 -6.04 2.94
C CYS A 50 13.81 -5.49 1.54
N LEU A 51 12.54 -5.50 1.18
CA LEU A 51 11.97 -4.90 -0.01
C LEU A 51 10.95 -3.83 0.40
N TYR A 52 10.96 -2.71 -0.32
CA TYR A 52 10.01 -1.62 -0.15
C TYR A 52 9.28 -1.38 -1.48
N PRO A 53 8.01 -0.95 -1.47
CA PRO A 53 7.25 -0.60 -2.67
C PRO A 53 7.99 0.39 -3.59
N LEU A 54 8.66 1.38 -3.00
CA LEU A 54 9.47 2.39 -3.71
C LEU A 54 10.47 1.80 -4.72
N TYR A 55 11.00 0.60 -4.47
CA TYR A 55 11.98 -0.02 -5.36
C TYR A 55 11.41 -0.36 -6.74
N PHE A 56 10.08 -0.52 -6.83
CA PHE A 56 9.35 -0.94 -8.02
C PHE A 56 8.59 0.20 -8.69
N ASP A 57 8.61 1.40 -8.12
CA ASP A 57 7.79 2.52 -8.58
C ASP A 57 8.30 3.08 -9.92
N LYS A 58 7.42 3.14 -10.92
CA LYS A 58 7.68 3.75 -12.24
C LYS A 58 7.94 5.26 -12.15
N SER A 59 7.24 5.96 -11.26
CA SER A 59 7.30 7.42 -11.13
C SER A 59 8.66 7.92 -10.61
N GLN A 60 9.37 7.07 -9.87
CA GLN A 60 10.61 7.42 -9.16
C GLN A 60 11.84 7.07 -9.97
N SER A 61 12.85 7.95 -10.02
CA SER A 61 14.12 7.68 -10.71
C SER A 61 14.98 6.62 -9.98
N LEU A 62 16.05 6.15 -10.64
CA LEU A 62 17.03 5.24 -10.01
C LEU A 62 17.76 5.88 -8.82
N GLU A 63 17.95 7.19 -8.88
CA GLU A 63 18.58 7.99 -7.83
C GLU A 63 17.65 8.17 -6.64
N ASN A 64 16.35 8.37 -6.90
CA ASN A 64 15.32 8.60 -5.88
C ASN A 64 14.88 7.33 -5.15
N GLY A 65 15.25 6.14 -5.63
CA GLY A 65 15.03 4.90 -4.89
C GLY A 65 14.62 3.70 -5.72
N ARG A 66 14.18 3.89 -6.96
CA ARG A 66 13.84 2.77 -7.87
C ARG A 66 15.06 1.87 -8.08
N ARG A 67 14.85 0.55 -8.03
CA ARG A 67 15.93 -0.46 -8.18
C ARG A 67 15.75 -1.38 -9.38
N VAL A 68 14.58 -1.34 -10.02
CA VAL A 68 14.25 -2.12 -11.21
C VAL A 68 14.29 -1.24 -12.48
N PRO A 69 14.52 -1.82 -13.67
CA PRO A 69 14.44 -1.08 -14.92
C PRO A 69 13.01 -0.59 -15.17
N LEU A 70 12.86 0.51 -15.92
CA LEU A 70 11.57 1.15 -16.20
C LEU A 70 10.56 0.18 -16.84
N SER A 71 11.03 -0.74 -17.69
CA SER A 71 10.20 -1.73 -18.38
C SER A 71 9.50 -2.71 -17.44
N LEU A 72 10.10 -3.00 -16.28
CA LEU A 72 9.55 -3.93 -15.28
C LEU A 72 8.95 -3.20 -14.08
N ALA A 73 9.12 -1.89 -13.99
CA ALA A 73 8.56 -1.12 -12.90
C ALA A 73 7.02 -1.16 -12.95
N VAL A 74 6.37 -0.92 -11.82
CA VAL A 74 4.91 -0.95 -11.66
C VAL A 74 4.44 0.47 -11.33
N ASP A 75 3.25 0.83 -11.81
CA ASP A 75 2.65 2.11 -11.44
C ASP A 75 2.02 1.99 -10.05
N SER A 76 2.30 2.95 -9.17
CA SER A 76 1.70 3.04 -7.84
C SER A 76 1.84 1.76 -6.98
N PRO A 77 3.06 1.18 -6.82
CA PRO A 77 3.27 -0.10 -6.16
C PRO A 77 2.83 -0.07 -4.69
N HIS A 78 2.32 -1.19 -4.19
CA HIS A 78 1.79 -1.30 -2.82
C HIS A 78 2.45 -2.43 -2.02
N GLY A 79 2.54 -2.27 -0.69
CA GLY A 79 3.17 -3.26 0.20
C GLY A 79 2.47 -4.62 0.16
N LYS A 80 1.14 -4.63 0.20
CA LYS A 80 0.31 -5.85 0.15
C LYS A 80 0.46 -6.59 -1.19
N GLN A 81 0.47 -5.85 -2.30
CA GLN A 81 0.71 -6.41 -3.64
C GLN A 81 2.11 -7.02 -3.75
N LEU A 82 3.12 -6.33 -3.23
CA LEU A 82 4.51 -6.79 -3.22
C LEU A 82 4.67 -8.12 -2.46
N SER A 83 3.98 -8.27 -1.33
CA SER A 83 4.05 -9.50 -0.54
C SER A 83 3.30 -10.67 -1.18
N VAL A 84 2.16 -10.44 -1.85
CA VAL A 84 1.51 -11.47 -2.67
C VAL A 84 2.43 -11.90 -3.82
N ALA A 85 2.97 -10.95 -4.59
CA ALA A 85 3.85 -11.24 -5.72
C ALA A 85 5.11 -12.02 -5.31
N ALA A 86 5.71 -11.68 -4.16
CA ALA A 86 6.85 -12.40 -3.63
C ALA A 86 6.49 -13.83 -3.17
N LYS A 87 5.28 -14.03 -2.65
CA LYS A 87 4.77 -15.35 -2.28
C LYS A 87 4.48 -16.21 -3.51
N GLU A 88 3.87 -15.64 -4.55
CA GLU A 88 3.67 -16.31 -5.85
C GLU A 88 4.98 -16.65 -6.57
N ALA A 89 6.03 -15.87 -6.33
CA ALA A 89 7.38 -16.19 -6.80
C ALA A 89 8.01 -17.40 -6.06
N GLY A 90 7.35 -17.93 -5.04
CA GLY A 90 7.75 -19.12 -4.29
C GLY A 90 8.72 -18.83 -3.15
N PHE A 91 8.70 -17.62 -2.59
CA PHE A 91 9.52 -17.27 -1.44
C PHE A 91 8.72 -17.21 -0.14
N ASN A 92 9.42 -17.39 0.97
CA ASN A 92 8.86 -17.10 2.29
C ASN A 92 8.87 -15.59 2.50
N VAL A 93 7.72 -15.05 2.91
CA VAL A 93 7.47 -13.62 3.00
C VAL A 93 6.93 -13.26 4.38
N CYS A 94 7.40 -12.13 4.90
CA CYS A 94 6.90 -11.50 6.12
C CYS A 94 6.53 -10.05 5.79
N TYR A 95 5.29 -9.65 6.07
CA TYR A 95 4.78 -8.33 5.77
C TYR A 95 4.73 -7.47 7.04
N GLU A 96 5.33 -6.28 6.97
CA GLU A 96 5.38 -5.29 8.04
C GLU A 96 4.65 -4.02 7.54
N PRO A 97 3.33 -3.91 7.74
CA PRO A 97 2.52 -2.83 7.17
C PRO A 97 2.93 -1.45 7.72
N HIS A 98 3.31 -1.34 8.98
CA HIS A 98 3.61 -0.05 9.63
C HIS A 98 5.00 0.53 9.31
N LYS A 99 5.83 -0.16 8.51
CA LYS A 99 7.20 0.27 8.22
C LYS A 99 7.27 0.95 6.87
N THR A 100 7.88 2.13 6.82
CA THR A 100 8.04 2.97 5.61
C THR A 100 9.51 3.07 5.20
N HIS A 101 9.75 3.42 3.94
CA HIS A 101 11.09 3.73 3.46
C HIS A 101 11.43 5.18 3.83
N PRO A 102 12.67 5.50 4.25
CA PRO A 102 13.02 6.88 4.66
C PRO A 102 12.94 7.92 3.53
N ALA A 103 12.97 7.49 2.27
CA ALA A 103 12.76 8.38 1.12
C ALA A 103 11.28 8.51 0.70
N ASP A 104 10.40 7.63 1.22
CA ASP A 104 8.97 7.62 0.88
C ASP A 104 8.16 7.23 2.12
N PHE A 105 7.76 8.26 2.87
CA PHE A 105 6.98 8.13 4.10
C PHE A 105 5.49 7.90 3.84
N PHE A 106 4.98 8.26 2.66
CA PHE A 106 3.55 8.23 2.34
C PHE A 106 3.08 6.85 1.87
N ASN A 107 3.99 5.96 1.49
CA ASN A 107 3.67 4.61 1.06
C ASN A 107 4.18 3.57 2.08
N PRO A 108 3.40 3.24 3.12
CA PRO A 108 3.77 2.26 4.12
C PRO A 108 3.74 0.83 3.57
N GLY A 109 4.66 0.01 4.07
CA GLY A 109 4.77 -1.39 3.74
C GLY A 109 6.23 -1.78 3.55
N ARG A 110 6.72 -2.64 4.43
CA ARG A 110 8.00 -3.33 4.24
C ARG A 110 7.75 -4.82 4.12
N VAL A 111 8.39 -5.42 3.13
CA VAL A 111 8.27 -6.85 2.88
C VAL A 111 9.64 -7.48 3.10
N ARG A 112 9.71 -8.47 3.97
CA ARG A 112 10.92 -9.26 4.17
C ARG A 112 10.81 -10.57 3.43
N VAL A 113 11.84 -10.89 2.66
CA VAL A 113 11.90 -12.08 1.81
C VAL A 113 13.11 -12.92 2.19
N GLN A 114 12.86 -14.20 2.42
CA GLN A 114 13.92 -15.17 2.66
C GLN A 114 14.52 -15.60 1.31
N LEU A 115 15.82 -15.37 1.13
CA LEU A 115 16.55 -15.86 -0.06
C LEU A 115 17.32 -17.16 0.25
N ARG A 116 17.84 -17.27 1.48
CA ARG A 116 18.62 -18.41 1.98
C ARG A 116 17.93 -19.01 3.18
N GLN A 117 17.93 -20.33 3.27
CA GLN A 117 17.47 -21.03 4.46
C GLN A 117 18.42 -20.76 5.64
N GLU A 118 17.84 -20.59 6.83
CA GLU A 118 18.62 -20.30 8.03
C GLU A 118 19.37 -21.53 8.58
N ALA A 119 18.83 -22.73 8.39
CA ALA A 119 19.44 -23.96 8.89
C ALA A 119 20.72 -24.35 8.14
N ASN A 120 20.66 -24.36 6.80
CA ASN A 120 21.74 -24.90 5.96
C ASN A 120 22.48 -23.84 5.13
N GLY A 121 22.06 -22.57 5.18
CA GLY A 121 22.64 -21.48 4.38
C GLY A 121 22.42 -21.59 2.85
N GLY A 122 21.80 -22.68 2.40
CA GLY A 122 21.44 -22.93 1.01
C GLY A 122 20.40 -21.95 0.47
N LEU A 123 20.45 -21.69 -0.83
CA LEU A 123 19.45 -20.87 -1.51
C LEU A 123 18.11 -21.60 -1.56
N ILE A 124 17.01 -20.89 -1.30
CA ILE A 124 15.66 -21.47 -1.41
C ILE A 124 15.37 -21.84 -2.87
N ARG A 125 15.76 -20.96 -3.79
CA ARG A 125 15.70 -21.19 -5.24
C ARG A 125 17.09 -21.07 -5.83
N ARG A 126 17.54 -22.09 -6.56
CA ARG A 126 18.87 -22.08 -7.22
C ARG A 126 18.96 -21.04 -8.34
N ASP A 127 17.84 -20.72 -8.96
CA ASP A 127 17.74 -19.73 -10.05
C ASP A 127 18.03 -18.29 -9.57
N ILE A 128 17.84 -18.03 -8.27
CA ILE A 128 17.83 -16.67 -7.72
C ILE A 128 18.90 -16.59 -6.63
N GLN A 129 20.07 -16.12 -7.02
CA GLN A 129 21.23 -16.05 -6.13
C GLN A 129 21.47 -14.63 -5.61
N SER A 130 21.08 -13.63 -6.41
CA SER A 130 21.31 -12.21 -6.12
C SER A 130 20.02 -11.46 -5.80
N LYS A 131 20.13 -10.47 -4.91
CA LYS A 131 19.05 -9.50 -4.63
C LYS A 131 18.54 -8.83 -5.91
N LYS A 132 19.41 -8.58 -6.90
CA LYS A 132 18.99 -7.97 -8.18
C LYS A 132 18.08 -8.89 -8.99
N GLN A 133 18.34 -10.19 -8.99
CA GLN A 133 17.49 -11.17 -9.69
C GLN A 133 16.15 -11.31 -8.99
N LEU A 134 16.16 -11.35 -7.64
CA LEU A 134 14.95 -11.34 -6.84
C LEU A 134 14.04 -10.15 -7.19
N LEU A 135 14.60 -8.94 -7.25
CA LEU A 135 13.86 -7.74 -7.62
C LEU A 135 13.21 -7.85 -9.00
N LYS A 136 13.92 -8.37 -10.02
CA LYS A 136 13.36 -8.50 -11.38
C LYS A 136 12.17 -9.47 -11.41
N ILE A 137 12.31 -10.64 -10.80
CA ILE A 137 11.28 -11.68 -10.81
C ILE A 137 10.05 -11.23 -10.02
N VAL A 138 10.25 -10.55 -8.88
CA VAL A 138 9.13 -9.98 -8.12
C VAL A 138 8.43 -8.88 -8.90
N ALA A 139 9.16 -8.03 -9.64
CA ALA A 139 8.57 -6.99 -10.48
C ALA A 139 7.69 -7.56 -11.61
N GLU A 140 8.17 -8.62 -12.26
CA GLU A 140 7.39 -9.37 -13.26
C GLU A 140 6.10 -9.93 -12.65
N LYS A 141 6.17 -10.51 -11.45
CA LYS A 141 4.99 -11.02 -10.74
C LYS A 141 4.03 -9.91 -10.30
N MET A 142 4.54 -8.79 -9.79
CA MET A 142 3.70 -7.67 -9.39
C MET A 142 2.86 -7.11 -10.55
N SER A 143 3.38 -7.14 -11.78
CA SER A 143 2.63 -6.69 -12.96
C SER A 143 1.45 -7.61 -13.31
N MET A 144 1.45 -8.86 -12.82
CA MET A 144 0.36 -9.83 -12.99
C MET A 144 -0.66 -9.75 -11.85
N VAL A 145 -0.21 -9.41 -10.65
CA VAL A 145 -1.04 -9.44 -9.44
C VAL A 145 -1.89 -8.17 -9.35
N ASP A 146 -3.21 -8.35 -9.35
CA ASP A 146 -4.18 -7.32 -9.03
C ASP A 146 -4.61 -7.46 -7.56
N VAL A 147 -4.13 -6.55 -6.69
CA VAL A 147 -4.63 -6.42 -5.32
C VAL A 147 -5.32 -5.07 -5.23
N PRO A 148 -6.62 -5.02 -4.86
CA PRO A 148 -7.31 -3.76 -4.68
C PRO A 148 -6.63 -2.97 -3.57
N ARG A 149 -6.22 -1.75 -3.89
CA ARG A 149 -5.79 -0.77 -2.90
C ARG A 149 -7.02 -0.35 -2.11
N GLU A 150 -6.98 -0.54 -0.80
CA GLU A 150 -7.99 0.01 0.11
C GLU A 150 -8.04 1.52 -0.15
N LYS A 151 -9.18 1.99 -0.66
CA LYS A 151 -9.37 3.41 -0.93
C LYS A 151 -9.37 4.11 0.41
N GLU A 152 -8.68 5.24 0.50
CA GLU A 152 -8.90 6.17 1.60
C GLU A 152 -10.41 6.40 1.67
N PRO A 153 -11.05 6.12 2.83
CA PRO A 153 -12.49 6.24 2.93
C PRO A 153 -12.84 7.69 2.60
N CYS A 154 -13.70 7.89 1.60
CA CYS A 154 -14.13 9.25 1.32
C CYS A 154 -15.03 9.70 2.47
N LEU A 155 -15.09 11.02 2.72
CA LEU A 155 -15.94 11.57 3.78
C LEU A 155 -17.39 11.07 3.66
N GLN A 156 -17.87 10.88 2.43
CA GLN A 156 -19.20 10.34 2.16
C GLN A 156 -19.36 8.92 2.68
N ASP A 157 -18.42 8.01 2.40
CA ASP A 157 -18.45 6.63 2.91
C ASP A 157 -18.43 6.59 4.46
N LEU A 158 -17.75 7.54 5.09
CA LEU A 158 -17.67 7.66 6.55
C LEU A 158 -18.98 8.18 7.17
N ILE A 159 -19.67 9.10 6.47
CA ILE A 159 -21.00 9.60 6.83
C ILE A 159 -22.04 8.48 6.65
N ASP A 160 -21.98 7.79 5.51
CA ASP A 160 -22.92 6.73 5.14
C ASP A 160 -22.76 5.48 6.03
N SER A 161 -21.54 5.19 6.50
CA SER A 161 -21.26 4.10 7.44
C SER A 161 -21.56 4.45 8.91
N GLY A 162 -21.92 5.70 9.21
CA GLY A 162 -22.19 6.16 10.58
C GLY A 162 -20.98 6.08 11.52
N ALA A 163 -19.76 5.96 10.97
CA ALA A 163 -18.53 5.84 11.74
C ALA A 163 -18.08 7.17 12.40
N LEU A 164 -18.66 8.30 11.98
CA LEU A 164 -18.50 9.59 12.64
C LEU A 164 -19.62 9.79 13.68
N PRO A 165 -19.29 10.07 14.95
CA PRO A 165 -20.32 10.42 15.93
C PRO A 165 -21.04 11.67 15.45
N ALA A 166 -22.38 11.60 15.38
CA ALA A 166 -23.20 12.76 15.10
C ALA A 166 -22.85 13.86 16.11
N LEU A 167 -22.20 14.92 15.64
CA LEU A 167 -21.97 16.09 16.48
C LEU A 167 -23.35 16.63 16.89
N PRO A 168 -23.59 16.90 18.17
CA PRO A 168 -24.87 17.42 18.62
C PRO A 168 -25.17 18.74 17.91
N GLY A 169 -26.14 18.74 17.00
CA GLY A 169 -26.58 19.91 16.24
C GLY A 169 -26.67 19.75 14.71
N MET A 170 -26.16 18.67 14.11
CA MET A 170 -26.41 18.37 12.69
C MET A 170 -27.69 17.54 12.51
N SER A 171 -28.70 18.10 11.86
CA SER A 171 -29.88 17.36 11.42
C SER A 171 -29.52 16.40 10.27
N PRO A 172 -29.98 15.13 10.30
CA PRO A 172 -29.77 14.20 9.20
C PRO A 172 -30.72 14.57 8.07
N SER A 173 -30.22 15.24 7.02
CA SER A 173 -31.00 15.49 5.83
C SER A 173 -30.59 14.54 4.71
N LEU A 174 -31.59 13.81 4.23
CA LEU A 174 -31.67 13.05 2.99
C LEU A 174 -31.25 11.56 3.03
N ALA A 175 -31.95 10.78 3.87
CA ALA A 175 -32.31 9.42 3.51
C ALA A 175 -33.76 9.41 3.00
N GLY A 176 -33.96 9.20 1.70
CA GLY A 176 -35.26 8.83 1.15
C GLY A 176 -35.63 9.45 -0.21
N ASN A 177 -35.30 8.76 -1.31
CA ASN A 177 -36.24 8.51 -2.42
C ASN A 177 -35.68 7.53 -3.47
N THR A 178 -36.07 6.26 -3.34
CA THR A 178 -36.37 5.34 -4.45
C THR A 178 -37.83 4.91 -4.20
N ASP A 179 -38.79 4.73 -5.12
CA ASP A 179 -38.91 4.66 -6.57
C ASP A 179 -40.36 5.07 -6.91
N MET A 180 -40.64 5.67 -8.07
CA MET A 180 -41.98 5.60 -8.71
C MET A 180 -41.79 5.73 -10.23
N ALA A 181 -42.15 4.66 -10.93
CA ALA A 181 -42.14 4.55 -12.39
C ALA A 181 -43.47 5.04 -12.99
N ALA A 182 -43.43 5.73 -14.13
CA ALA A 182 -44.39 5.60 -15.24
C ALA A 182 -43.94 6.41 -16.48
N ASP A 183 -43.92 5.74 -17.62
CA ASP A 183 -43.69 6.20 -18.99
C ASP A 183 -44.53 7.40 -19.45
N VAL A 184 -43.96 8.27 -20.31
CA VAL A 184 -44.60 8.70 -21.56
C VAL A 184 -43.59 9.28 -22.56
N GLU A 185 -43.88 8.96 -23.82
CA GLU A 185 -43.10 9.05 -25.04
C GLU A 185 -43.02 10.45 -25.67
N ALA A 186 -42.10 10.56 -26.65
CA ALA A 186 -42.11 11.44 -27.83
C ALA A 186 -41.56 12.88 -27.77
N SER A 187 -40.46 13.02 -28.53
CA SER A 187 -40.24 14.00 -29.61
C SER A 187 -39.49 15.32 -29.38
N SER A 188 -38.33 15.35 -30.06
CA SER A 188 -37.81 16.43 -30.91
C SER A 188 -37.37 17.76 -30.28
N SER A 189 -36.06 18.03 -30.32
CA SER A 189 -35.48 19.00 -31.26
C SER A 189 -33.96 19.12 -31.04
N LYS A 190 -33.26 19.47 -32.12
CA LYS A 190 -31.82 19.36 -32.36
C LYS A 190 -31.18 20.78 -32.27
N PRO A 191 -29.95 21.06 -32.75
CA PRO A 191 -28.80 21.50 -31.95
C PRO A 191 -28.30 22.94 -32.26
N SER A 192 -27.38 23.48 -31.44
CA SER A 192 -26.47 24.58 -31.80
C SER A 192 -25.42 24.74 -30.68
N GLY A 193 -24.13 25.02 -30.85
CA GLY A 193 -23.24 25.32 -31.98
C GLY A 193 -21.86 25.57 -31.34
N SER A 194 -20.79 24.96 -31.87
CA SER A 194 -19.75 25.65 -32.66
C SER A 194 -18.75 26.50 -31.87
N GLY A 195 -17.48 26.11 -31.92
CA GLY A 195 -16.34 26.88 -31.41
C GLY A 195 -14.98 26.21 -31.64
N THR A 196 -14.67 25.85 -32.89
CA THR A 196 -13.33 25.45 -33.36
C THR A 196 -12.43 26.69 -33.53
N VAL A 197 -11.14 26.62 -33.13
CA VAL A 197 -9.91 27.15 -33.80
C VAL A 197 -8.77 27.16 -32.76
N THR A 198 -7.47 26.91 -32.98
CA THR A 198 -6.62 26.60 -34.14
C THR A 198 -5.24 26.18 -33.61
N ALA A 199 -4.53 25.38 -34.40
CA ALA A 199 -3.12 25.00 -34.21
C ALA A 199 -2.14 26.19 -34.32
N LYS A 200 -0.96 26.08 -33.68
CA LYS A 200 0.30 26.57 -34.28
C LYS A 200 1.53 25.86 -33.73
N ALA A 201 2.23 25.20 -34.64
CA ALA A 201 3.59 24.69 -34.49
C ALA A 201 4.61 25.80 -34.76
N SER A 202 5.79 25.72 -34.12
CA SER A 202 7.02 26.32 -34.66
C SER A 202 8.26 25.57 -34.15
N LYS A 203 8.95 24.93 -35.11
CA LYS A 203 10.34 24.48 -35.03
C LYS A 203 11.28 25.69 -34.92
N LYS A 204 12.43 25.52 -34.25
CA LYS A 204 13.68 26.15 -34.70
C LYS A 204 14.89 25.29 -34.38
N ALA A 205 15.60 24.93 -35.45
CA ALA A 205 16.92 24.31 -35.43
C ALA A 205 18.00 25.38 -35.28
N GLY A 206 19.13 25.02 -34.65
CA GLY A 206 20.33 25.85 -34.54
C GLY A 206 21.55 24.99 -34.25
N LYS A 207 22.45 24.90 -35.23
CA LYS A 207 23.60 24.01 -35.36
C LYS A 207 24.88 24.70 -34.85
N SER A 208 25.85 23.93 -34.32
CA SER A 208 27.26 23.85 -34.78
C SER A 208 28.40 23.91 -33.73
N LYS A 209 29.32 22.92 -33.87
CA LYS A 209 30.81 22.91 -33.73
C LYS A 209 31.40 23.24 -32.32
N LYS A 210 32.46 22.58 -31.81
CA LYS A 210 33.80 22.37 -32.41
C LYS A 210 34.76 21.56 -31.48
N LYS A 211 35.54 20.64 -32.09
CA LYS A 211 36.96 20.18 -31.86
C LYS A 211 37.56 19.80 -30.49
N GLY A 212 38.34 18.69 -30.53
CA GLY A 212 39.64 18.44 -29.85
C GLY A 212 39.86 16.93 -29.62
N LYS A 213 40.60 16.12 -30.42
CA LYS A 213 42.04 15.99 -30.78
C LYS A 213 42.97 15.46 -29.65
N ALA A 214 43.39 14.18 -29.75
CA ALA A 214 44.74 13.60 -29.42
C ALA A 214 44.64 12.05 -29.49
N LYS A 215 45.36 11.29 -30.32
CA LYS A 215 46.81 10.93 -30.42
C LYS A 215 47.32 9.93 -29.37
N THR A 216 47.59 8.69 -29.81
CA THR A 216 48.55 7.69 -29.29
C THR A 216 48.81 6.76 -30.51
N ILE A 217 49.94 6.71 -31.24
CA ILE A 217 51.39 6.54 -30.99
C ILE A 217 51.75 5.17 -30.39
N VAL A 218 52.29 4.35 -31.30
CA VAL A 218 53.12 3.13 -31.20
C VAL A 218 52.44 1.87 -30.66
#